data_AF-A0A7J4M6I2-F1
#
_entry.id   AF-A0A7J4M6I2-F1
#
_cell.length_a   1.000
_cell.length_b   1.000
_cell.length_c   1.000
_cell.angle_alpha   90.00
_cell.angle_beta   90.00
_cell.angle_gamma   90.00
#
_symmetry.space_group_name_H-M   'P 1'
#
loop_
_entity.id
_entity.type
_entity.pdbx_description
1 polymer ?
#
loop_
_entity_poly.entity_id
_entity_poly.type
_entity_poly.pdbx_seq_one_letter_code
_entity_poly.pdbx_strand_id
1 'polypeptide(L)'
;EEGLDIPEVGSVIFYEPVSSAIRSIQRRGRTARLSKGKLIILITKGTKDEFAYYTSRAREKKMEKSIKEIKEELNKNYSKEKKVSQESLF
;
A
#
# COMPACT_ATOMS: atom_id res chain seq x y z
N GLU A 1 -9.76 -12.59 7.52
CA GLU A 1 -8.82 -11.48 7.21
C GLU A 1 -7.51 -11.96 6.59
N GLU A 2 -7.15 -13.24 6.71
CA GLU A 2 -6.22 -13.94 5.80
C GLU A 2 -6.88 -15.25 5.33
N GLY A 3 -6.48 -15.78 4.17
CA GLY A 3 -6.93 -17.10 3.68
C GLY A 3 -8.33 -17.18 3.05
N LEU A 4 -9.10 -16.08 3.01
CA LEU A 4 -10.41 -16.04 2.34
C LEU A 4 -10.26 -15.56 0.89
N ASP A 5 -10.50 -16.46 -0.06
CA ASP A 5 -10.54 -16.12 -1.49
C ASP A 5 -11.90 -15.50 -1.82
N ILE A 6 -11.99 -14.18 -1.64
CA ILE A 6 -13.18 -13.41 -1.97
C ILE A 6 -13.04 -12.97 -3.44
N PRO A 7 -14.02 -13.26 -4.32
CA PRO A 7 -14.02 -12.80 -5.71
C PRO A 7 -13.99 -11.27 -5.81
N GLU A 8 -13.74 -10.72 -7.01
CA GLU A 8 -13.67 -9.27 -7.23
C GLU A 8 -14.94 -8.58 -6.72
N VAL A 9 -14.77 -7.74 -5.71
CA VAL A 9 -15.87 -7.05 -5.02
C VAL A 9 -15.91 -5.58 -5.42
N GLY A 10 -17.09 -5.03 -5.73
CA GLY A 10 -17.18 -3.61 -6.12
C GLY A 10 -16.97 -2.62 -4.96
N SER A 11 -17.12 -3.06 -3.71
CA SER A 11 -16.98 -2.21 -2.52
C SER A 11 -16.60 -3.01 -1.27
N VAL A 12 -15.74 -2.44 -0.41
CA VAL A 12 -15.41 -2.98 0.92
C VAL A 12 -15.73 -1.92 1.97
N ILE A 13 -16.46 -2.33 3.01
CA ILE A 13 -16.86 -1.48 4.14
C ILE A 13 -16.19 -2.02 5.40
N PHE A 14 -15.44 -1.16 6.08
CA PHE A 14 -14.88 -1.46 7.41
C PHE A 14 -15.74 -0.80 8.48
N TYR A 15 -16.24 -1.60 9.42
CA TYR A 15 -16.97 -1.11 10.60
C TYR A 15 -16.07 -0.54 11.69
N GLU A 16 -14.76 -0.84 11.62
CA GLU A 16 -13.75 -0.36 12.56
C GLU A 16 -12.47 0.00 11.80
N PRO A 17 -11.76 1.08 12.16
CA PRO A 17 -10.53 1.46 11.49
C PRO A 17 -9.41 0.45 11.76
N VAL A 18 -9.06 -0.31 10.73
CA VAL A 18 -7.95 -1.24 10.78
C VAL A 18 -6.62 -0.49 10.83
N SER A 19 -5.91 -0.65 11.95
CA SER A 19 -4.63 0.04 12.23
C SER A 19 -3.46 -0.38 11.34
N SER A 20 -3.66 -1.38 10.47
CA SER A 20 -2.65 -1.93 9.56
C SER A 20 -2.82 -1.39 8.14
N ALA A 21 -1.83 -0.61 7.70
CA ALA A 21 -1.72 -0.12 6.32
C ALA A 21 -1.68 -1.26 5.30
N ILE A 22 -1.04 -2.38 5.63
CA ILE A 22 -0.91 -3.56 4.77
C ILE A 22 -2.30 -4.19 4.53
N ARG A 23 -3.10 -4.36 5.58
CA ARG A 23 -4.46 -4.92 5.45
C ARG A 23 -5.38 -4.03 4.60
N SER A 24 -5.23 -2.70 4.72
CA SER A 24 -5.96 -1.74 3.87
C SER A 24 -5.60 -1.89 2.39
N ILE A 25 -4.31 -2.03 2.08
CA ILE A 25 -3.81 -2.21 0.71
C ILE A 25 -4.21 -3.56 0.13
N GLN A 26 -4.03 -4.65 0.88
CA GLN A 26 -4.40 -6.00 0.44
C GLN A 26 -5.89 -6.11 0.13
N ARG A 27 -6.76 -5.45 0.91
CA ARG A 27 -8.21 -5.42 0.65
C ARG A 27 -8.60 -4.56 -0.54
N ARG A 28 -7.94 -3.41 -0.77
CA ARG A 28 -8.07 -2.67 -2.05
C ARG A 28 -7.68 -3.52 -3.25
N GLY A 29 -6.65 -4.35 -3.10
CA GLY A 29 -6.23 -5.32 -4.11
C GLY A 29 -7.24 -6.44 -4.40
N ARG A 30 -8.32 -6.56 -3.60
CA ARG A 30 -9.44 -7.50 -3.83
C ARG A 30 -10.64 -6.84 -4.50
N THR A 31 -10.78 -5.51 -4.42
CA THR A 31 -11.93 -4.76 -4.97
C THR A 31 -11.67 -4.07 -6.30
N ALA A 32 -10.41 -3.92 -6.72
CA ALA A 32 -10.05 -3.04 -7.84
C ALA A 32 -8.99 -3.60 -8.79
N ARG A 33 -9.02 -4.90 -9.10
CA ARG A 33 -8.07 -5.49 -10.05
C ARG A 33 -8.40 -5.13 -11.51
N LEU A 34 -9.67 -5.12 -11.89
CA LEU A 34 -10.11 -4.85 -13.27
C LEU A 34 -11.04 -3.63 -13.37
N SER A 35 -11.68 -3.23 -12.26
CA SER A 35 -12.66 -2.14 -12.21
C SER A 35 -12.46 -1.19 -11.01
N LYS A 36 -13.14 -0.03 -10.99
CA LYS A 36 -13.04 0.93 -9.87
C LYS A 36 -13.74 0.36 -8.62
N GLY A 37 -12.97 -0.17 -7.68
CA GLY A 37 -13.46 -0.55 -6.35
C GLY A 37 -13.58 0.64 -5.39
N LYS A 38 -14.57 0.60 -4.48
CA LYS A 38 -14.70 1.58 -3.38
C LYS A 38 -14.25 0.99 -2.05
N LEU A 39 -13.54 1.80 -1.26
CA LEU A 39 -13.20 1.49 0.12
C LEU A 39 -13.88 2.51 1.03
N ILE A 40 -14.74 2.04 1.93
CA ILE A 40 -15.47 2.86 2.89
C ILE A 40 -15.02 2.43 4.29
N ILE A 41 -14.65 3.40 5.12
CA ILE A 41 -14.27 3.18 6.51
C ILE A 41 -15.24 3.97 7.37
N LEU A 42 -15.97 3.27 8.24
CA LEU A 42 -16.81 3.88 9.26
C LEU A 42 -15.95 4.20 10.47
N ILE A 43 -16.09 5.42 10.99
CA ILE A 43 -15.29 5.94 12.10
C ILE A 43 -16.24 6.61 13.07
N THR A 44 -16.17 6.23 14.35
CA THR A 44 -16.94 6.88 15.40
C THR A 44 -16.23 8.15 15.85
N LYS A 45 -16.90 9.30 15.70
CA LYS A 45 -16.32 10.61 16.05
C LYS A 45 -16.04 10.72 17.55
N GLY A 46 -14.94 11.39 17.91
CA GLY A 46 -14.56 11.62 19.31
C GLY A 46 -14.14 10.36 20.07
N THR A 47 -13.85 9.26 19.35
CA THR A 47 -13.38 8.00 19.96
C THR A 47 -11.96 7.66 19.49
N LYS A 48 -11.42 6.56 20.04
CA LYS A 48 -10.13 6.01 19.62
C LYS A 48 -10.09 5.63 18.13
N ASP A 49 -11.25 5.47 17.48
CA ASP A 49 -11.36 5.17 16.06
C ASP A 49 -10.68 6.26 15.20
N GLU A 50 -10.82 7.54 15.57
CA GLU A 50 -10.18 8.63 14.84
C GLU A 50 -8.65 8.51 14.92
N PHE A 51 -8.12 8.27 16.12
CA PHE A 51 -6.69 8.09 16.32
C PHE A 51 -6.15 6.89 15.53
N ALA A 52 -6.87 5.77 15.55
CA ALA A 52 -6.51 4.58 14.78
C ALA A 52 -6.50 4.86 13.27
N TYR A 53 -7.50 5.58 12.75
CA TYR A 53 -7.57 5.98 11.36
C TYR A 53 -6.39 6.87 10.95
N TYR A 54 -6.13 7.96 11.69
CA TYR A 54 -5.03 8.88 11.38
C TYR A 54 -3.68 8.19 11.47
N THR A 55 -3.48 7.34 12.47
CA THR A 55 -2.23 6.59 12.64
C THR A 55 -2.03 5.59 11.50
N SER A 56 -3.09 4.89 11.06
CA SER A 56 -3.04 3.99 9.92
C SER A 56 -2.66 4.73 8.63
N ARG A 57 -3.25 5.90 8.38
CA ARG A 57 -2.92 6.76 7.22
C ARG A 57 -1.49 7.30 7.27
N ALA A 58 -1.00 7.67 8.45
CA ALA A 58 0.39 8.12 8.61
C ALA A 58 1.39 6.98 8.32
N ARG A 59 1.11 5.76 8.82
CA ARG A 59 1.93 4.57 8.55
C ARG A 59 1.91 4.20 7.07
N GLU A 60 0.75 4.28 6.41
CA GLU A 60 0.60 4.03 4.97
C GLU A 60 1.49 4.98 4.14
N LYS A 61 1.42 6.29 4.42
CA LYS A 61 2.26 7.29 3.74
C LYS A 61 3.75 7.05 3.96
N LYS A 62 4.15 6.69 5.19
CA LYS A 62 5.55 6.36 5.49
C LYS A 62 6.01 5.15 4.68
N MET A 63 5.18 4.11 4.61
CA MET A 63 5.47 2.90 3.84
C MET A 63 5.62 3.21 2.35
N GLU A 64 4.71 3.99 1.77
CA GLU A 64 4.78 4.42 0.37
C GLU A 64 6.08 5.18 0.07
N LYS A 65 6.47 6.11 0.96
CA LYS A 65 7.73 6.84 0.86
C LYS A 65 8.95 5.91 0.87
N SER A 66 9.01 4.99 1.82
CA SER A 66 10.13 4.04 1.93
C SER A 66 10.23 3.12 0.70
N ILE A 67 9.11 2.64 0.17
CA ILE A 67 9.10 1.83 -1.07
C ILE A 67 9.62 2.65 -2.26
N LYS A 68 9.24 3.93 -2.35
CA LYS A 68 9.71 4.82 -3.41
C LYS A 68 11.22 5.05 -3.33
N GLU A 69 11.74 5.31 -2.13
CA GLU A 69 13.18 5.48 -1.88
C GLU A 69 13.96 4.23 -2.30
N ILE A 70 13.53 3.04 -1.87
CA ILE A 70 14.14 1.76 -2.27
C ILE A 70 14.13 1.59 -3.79
N LYS A 71 13.02 1.93 -4.46
CA LYS A 71 12.91 1.83 -5.91
C LYS A 71 13.91 2.77 -6.62
N GLU A 72 14.08 3.98 -6.11
CA GLU A 72 15.04 4.94 -6.65
C GLU A 72 16.50 4.49 -6.45
N GLU A 73 16.82 3.93 -5.29
CA GLU A 73 18.14 3.34 -5.01
C GLU A 73 18.44 2.15 -5.93
N LEU A 74 17.49 1.22 -6.09
CA LEU A 74 17.63 0.08 -7.00
C LEU A 74 17.88 0.55 -8.44
N ASN A 75 17.11 1.52 -8.95
CA ASN A 75 17.28 2.04 -10.30
C ASN A 75 18.65 2.71 -10.49
N LYS A 76 19.16 3.44 -9.48
CA LYS A 76 20.49 4.03 -9.53
C LYS A 76 21.58 2.96 -9.59
N ASN A 77 21.45 1.90 -8.80
CA ASN A 77 22.41 0.79 -8.77
C ASN A 77 22.42 0.03 -10.10
N TYR A 78 21.26 -0.30 -10.68
CA TYR A 78 21.15 -0.91 -12.01
C TYR A 78 21.80 -0.04 -13.10
N SER A 79 21.63 1.28 -13.02
CA SER A 79 22.23 2.22 -13.99
C SER A 79 23.75 2.29 -13.84
N LYS A 80 24.26 2.14 -12.61
CA LYS A 80 25.70 2.11 -12.30
C LYS A 80 26.36 0.84 -12.81
N GLU A 81 25.75 -0.32 -12.57
CA GLU A 81 26.25 -1.61 -13.06
C GLU A 81 26.29 -1.67 -14.59
N LYS A 82 25.29 -1.11 -15.28
CA LYS A 82 25.29 -1.02 -16.75
C LYS A 82 26.46 -0.19 -17.29
N LYS A 83 26.74 0.97 -16.68
CA LYS A 83 27.88 1.83 -17.06
C LYS A 83 29.22 1.12 -16.86
N VAL A 84 29.42 0.48 -15.72
CA VAL A 84 30.65 -0.27 -15.43
C VAL A 84 30.86 -1.42 -16.42
N SER A 85 29.78 -2.13 -16.78
CA SER A 85 29.89 -3.20 -17.79
C SER A 85 30.25 -2.68 -19.18
N GLN A 86 29.72 -1.52 -19.59
CA GLN A 86 30.05 -0.92 -20.88
C GLN A 86 31.49 -0.40 -20.92
N GLU A 87 31.98 0.21 -19.84
CA GLU A 87 33.37 0.67 -19.73
C GLU A 87 34.38 -0.49 -19.72
N SER A 88 34.00 -1.67 -19.19
CA SER A 88 34.86 -2.87 -19.21
C SER A 88 34.90 -3.62 -20.55
N LEU A 89 34.04 -3.25 -21.50
CA LEU A 89 34.03 -3.80 -22.86
C LEU A 89 34.90 -2.99 -23.84
N PHE A 90 35.39 -1.82 -23.43
CA PHE A 90 36.36 -1.00 -24.16
C PHE A 90 37.75 -1.15 -23.54
#